data_AF-A0A2V9FS48-F1
#
_entry.id   AF-A0A2V9FS48-F1
#
_cell.length_a   1.000
_cell.length_b   1.000
_cell.length_c   1.000
_cell.angle_alpha   90.00
_cell.angle_beta   90.00
_cell.angle_gamma   90.00
#
_symmetry.space_group_name_H-M   'P 1'
#
loop_
_entity.id
_entity.type
_entity.pdbx_description
1 polymer ?
#
loop_
_entity_poly.entity_id
_entity_poly.type
_entity_poly.pdbx_seq_one_letter_code
_entity_poly.pdbx_strand_id
1 'polypeptide(L)'
;MTVNWGFLLLRITVVLSILTLLYVSQRFWYRGARLVYVVLLLWVIVAMVVGLSLGHGGFARQNSLLTALTGLWFLSALLAYFAVRTVHGVERVWRRLQTATAKKTIAPQGAAQCTPAPAETVADPGRRYFFRAATAAAGAAPFLGAMYGFAAERLNYQVRRVEIPLPNLPSALDGMRIVQISDIHLSSYMSRTQVRRAVDMANELGADLAV
;
A
#
# COMPACT_ATOMS: atom_id res chain seq x y z
N MET A 1 -13.26 33.25 14.06
CA MET A 1 -13.51 31.82 13.78
C MET A 1 -13.54 31.09 15.11
N THR A 2 -14.71 30.65 15.57
CA THR A 2 -14.86 29.95 16.85
C THR A 2 -14.39 28.51 16.69
N VAL A 3 -13.33 28.12 17.40
CA VAL A 3 -12.83 26.74 17.39
C VAL A 3 -13.89 25.84 18.02
N ASN A 4 -14.31 24.82 17.28
CA ASN A 4 -15.24 23.83 17.80
C ASN A 4 -14.49 22.87 18.74
N TRP A 5 -14.54 23.19 20.03
CA TRP A 5 -13.83 22.46 21.09
C TRP A 5 -14.22 20.98 21.17
N GLY A 6 -15.50 20.64 20.92
CA GLY A 6 -15.93 19.23 20.91
C GLY A 6 -15.22 18.41 19.84
N PHE A 7 -15.01 19.00 18.66
CA PHE A 7 -14.30 18.37 17.56
C PHE A 7 -12.79 18.28 17.78
N LEU A 8 -12.20 19.29 18.43
CA LEU A 8 -10.79 19.27 18.83
C LEU A 8 -10.53 18.16 19.86
N LEU A 9 -11.41 18.04 20.87
CA LEU A 9 -11.32 17.02 21.92
C LEU A 9 -11.46 15.60 21.34
N LEU A 10 -12.38 15.40 20.40
CA LEU A 10 -12.52 14.14 19.68
C LEU A 10 -11.21 13.75 18.97
N ARG A 11 -10.58 14.69 18.25
CA ARG A 11 -9.31 14.46 17.55
C ARG A 11 -8.17 14.12 18.50
N ILE A 12 -8.05 14.84 19.61
CA ILE A 12 -7.05 14.56 20.65
C ILE A 12 -7.25 13.16 21.24
N THR A 13 -8.50 12.77 21.48
CA THR A 13 -8.85 11.45 22.03
C THR A 13 -8.52 10.32 21.05
N VAL A 14 -8.78 10.52 19.75
CA VAL A 14 -8.40 9.56 18.69
C VAL A 14 -6.88 9.43 18.59
N VAL A 15 -6.13 10.54 18.63
CA VAL A 15 -4.65 10.49 18.57
C VAL A 15 -4.07 9.80 19.80
N LEU A 16 -4.55 10.13 21.01
CA LEU A 16 -4.07 9.50 22.25
C LEU A 16 -4.40 8.01 22.31
N SER A 17 -5.56 7.59 21.82
CA SER A 17 -5.93 6.17 21.75
C SER A 17 -5.06 5.40 20.74
N ILE A 18 -4.72 5.98 19.59
CA ILE A 18 -3.77 5.40 18.63
C ILE A 18 -2.36 5.28 19.23
N LEU A 19 -1.86 6.32 19.89
CA LEU A 19 -0.55 6.29 20.54
C LEU A 19 -0.48 5.25 21.66
N THR A 20 -1.56 5.13 22.44
CA THR A 20 -1.68 4.10 23.48
C THR A 20 -1.71 2.70 22.87
N LEU A 21 -2.45 2.50 21.78
CA LEU A 21 -2.51 1.24 21.03
C LEU A 21 -1.13 0.84 20.49
N LEU A 22 -0.38 1.80 19.92
CA LEU A 22 0.97 1.57 19.42
C LEU A 22 1.96 1.25 20.54
N TYR A 23 1.89 1.99 21.66
CA TYR A 23 2.72 1.74 22.83
C TYR A 23 2.49 0.35 23.41
N VAL A 24 1.22 -0.05 23.58
CA VAL A 24 0.86 -1.40 24.05
C VAL A 24 1.25 -2.46 23.04
N SER A 25 1.10 -2.18 21.74
CA SER A 25 1.51 -3.07 20.64
C SER A 25 3.03 -3.29 20.58
N GLN A 26 3.83 -2.26 20.89
CA GLN A 26 5.28 -2.36 20.96
C GLN A 26 5.76 -3.05 22.24
N ARG A 27 5.05 -2.87 23.36
CA ARG A 27 5.50 -3.31 24.68
C ARG A 27 5.08 -4.75 25.05
N PHE A 28 3.97 -5.27 24.53
CA PHE A 28 3.43 -6.57 24.98
C PHE A 28 3.14 -7.52 23.82
N TRP A 29 4.21 -8.09 23.27
CA TRP A 29 4.19 -9.24 22.35
C TRP A 29 3.93 -10.58 23.06
N TYR A 30 3.07 -10.61 24.08
CA TYR A 30 2.62 -11.85 24.73
C TYR A 30 1.09 -11.94 24.81
N ARG A 31 0.61 -13.17 24.66
CA ARG A 31 -0.73 -13.62 24.21
C ARG A 31 -1.97 -12.99 24.88
N GLY A 32 -1.83 -12.27 26.01
CA GLY A 32 -2.93 -11.64 26.75
C GLY A 32 -3.47 -10.33 26.16
N ALA A 33 -2.65 -9.55 25.45
CA ALA A 33 -3.07 -8.23 24.94
C ALA A 33 -3.85 -8.28 23.61
N ARG A 34 -4.00 -9.46 23.01
CA ARG A 34 -4.57 -9.62 21.66
C ARG A 34 -6.06 -9.24 21.62
N LEU A 35 -6.83 -9.56 22.64
CA LEU A 35 -8.26 -9.24 22.68
C LEU A 35 -8.49 -7.73 22.84
N VAL A 36 -7.74 -7.09 23.75
CA VAL A 36 -7.76 -5.64 23.96
C VAL A 36 -7.35 -4.89 22.69
N TYR A 37 -6.33 -5.39 21.99
CA TYR A 37 -5.91 -4.88 20.69
C TYR A 37 -7.01 -4.97 19.63
N VAL A 38 -7.67 -6.13 19.49
CA VAL A 38 -8.78 -6.29 18.52
C VAL A 38 -9.95 -5.36 18.86
N VAL A 39 -10.30 -5.23 20.14
CA VAL A 39 -11.37 -4.34 20.59
C VAL A 39 -11.06 -2.87 20.29
N LEU A 40 -9.84 -2.40 20.59
CA LEU A 40 -9.41 -1.04 20.27
C LEU A 40 -9.36 -0.78 18.76
N LEU A 41 -8.88 -1.75 17.97
CA LEU A 41 -8.85 -1.65 16.51
C LEU A 41 -10.26 -1.56 15.94
N LEU A 42 -11.18 -2.41 16.39
CA LEU A 42 -12.59 -2.37 15.98
C LEU A 42 -13.25 -1.05 16.40
N TRP A 43 -12.93 -0.53 17.58
CA TRP A 43 -13.44 0.76 18.04
C TRP A 43 -12.97 1.93 17.16
N VAL A 44 -11.68 1.94 16.75
CA VAL A 44 -11.15 2.92 15.79
C VAL A 44 -11.83 2.81 14.42
N ILE A 45 -12.06 1.59 13.93
CA ILE A 45 -12.78 1.35 12.67
C ILE A 45 -14.22 1.87 12.77
N VAL A 46 -14.93 1.57 13.87
CA VAL A 46 -16.31 2.05 14.09
C VAL A 46 -16.34 3.57 14.20
N ALA A 47 -15.42 4.19 14.95
CA ALA A 47 -15.34 5.65 15.06
C ALA A 47 -15.07 6.32 13.70
N MET A 48 -14.25 5.69 12.86
CA MET A 48 -13.98 6.14 11.49
C MET A 48 -15.19 5.99 10.57
N VAL A 49 -15.90 4.86 10.63
CA VAL A 49 -17.13 4.60 9.86
C VAL A 49 -18.26 5.54 10.30
N VAL A 50 -18.40 5.80 11.61
CA VAL A 50 -19.37 6.74 12.17
C VAL A 50 -19.02 8.18 11.79
N GLY A 51 -17.73 8.54 11.78
CA GLY A 51 -17.26 9.82 11.26
C GLY A 51 -17.51 9.99 9.75
N LEU A 52 -17.47 8.88 8.99
CA LEU A 52 -17.82 8.82 7.57
C LEU A 52 -19.34 8.89 7.34
N SER A 53 -20.16 8.25 8.18
CA SER A 53 -21.61 8.13 8.00
C SER A 53 -22.42 9.29 8.57
N LEU A 54 -21.92 9.97 9.62
CA LEU A 54 -22.53 11.20 10.15
C LEU A 54 -22.19 12.44 9.32
N GLY A 55 -21.39 12.30 8.26
CA GLY A 55 -21.01 13.36 7.34
C GLY A 55 -22.14 13.78 6.38
N HIS A 56 -23.16 14.47 6.91
CA HIS A 56 -24.02 15.32 6.07
C HIS A 56 -23.17 16.42 5.41
N GLY A 57 -22.99 16.32 4.08
CA GLY A 57 -22.84 17.45 3.17
C GLY A 57 -21.54 18.26 3.17
N GLY A 58 -20.49 17.83 3.87
CA GLY A 58 -19.27 18.63 4.06
C GLY A 58 -17.95 17.92 3.74
N PHE A 59 -17.94 16.98 2.80
CA PHE A 59 -16.71 16.28 2.38
C PHE A 59 -15.70 17.20 1.65
N ALA A 60 -16.10 18.43 1.34
CA ALA A 60 -15.29 19.42 0.65
C ALA A 60 -14.80 20.49 1.63
N ARG A 61 -13.48 20.70 1.65
CA ARG A 61 -12.75 21.82 2.29
C ARG A 61 -12.22 21.59 3.72
N GLN A 62 -11.42 20.55 3.91
CA GLN A 62 -10.34 20.59 4.92
C GLN A 62 -9.17 19.69 4.48
N ASN A 63 -8.40 20.17 3.50
CA ASN A 63 -7.03 19.69 3.20
C ASN A 63 -6.12 20.00 4.39
N SER A 64 -6.29 19.32 5.52
CA SER A 64 -5.25 19.32 6.53
C SER A 64 -4.22 18.28 6.09
N LEU A 65 -2.97 18.72 5.94
CA LEU A 65 -1.81 17.86 5.76
C LEU A 65 -1.83 16.68 6.76
N LEU A 66 -2.39 16.90 7.96
CA LEU A 66 -2.66 15.88 8.96
C LEU A 66 -3.55 14.73 8.45
N THR A 67 -4.64 14.99 7.73
CA THR A 67 -5.52 13.94 7.20
C THR A 67 -4.80 13.08 6.17
N ALA A 68 -4.03 13.72 5.28
CA ALA A 68 -3.21 13.01 4.30
C ALA A 68 -2.11 12.18 4.99
N LEU A 69 -1.44 12.75 6.00
CA LEU A 69 -0.46 12.03 6.81
C LEU A 69 -1.07 10.86 7.57
N THR A 70 -2.26 11.02 8.18
CA THR A 70 -2.94 9.93 8.89
C THR A 70 -3.39 8.83 7.93
N GLY A 71 -3.89 9.18 6.74
CA GLY A 71 -4.26 8.20 5.71
C GLY A 71 -3.05 7.44 5.18
N LEU A 72 -1.96 8.15 4.88
CA LEU A 72 -0.70 7.55 4.44
C LEU A 72 -0.11 6.63 5.53
N TRP A 73 -0.14 7.07 6.78
CA TRP A 73 0.30 6.29 7.92
C TRP A 73 -0.53 5.00 8.07
N PHE A 74 -1.86 5.08 8.02
CA PHE A 74 -2.74 3.91 8.11
C PHE A 74 -2.49 2.91 6.98
N LEU A 75 -2.39 3.41 5.74
CA LEU A 75 -2.12 2.57 4.58
C LEU A 75 -0.75 1.88 4.70
N SER A 76 0.27 2.61 5.17
CA SER A 76 1.61 2.06 5.38
C SER A 76 1.63 0.98 6.48
N ALA A 77 0.90 1.18 7.59
CA ALA A 77 0.80 0.21 8.67
C ALA A 77 0.04 -1.06 8.22
N LEU A 78 -1.00 -0.91 7.41
CA LEU A 78 -1.75 -2.02 6.84
C LEU A 78 -0.88 -2.87 5.91
N LEU A 79 -0.13 -2.23 5.00
CA LEU A 79 0.79 -2.91 4.09
C LEU A 79 1.92 -3.61 4.85
N ALA A 80 2.50 -2.97 5.86
CA ALA A 80 3.52 -3.57 6.71
C ALA A 80 2.99 -4.82 7.46
N TYR A 81 1.76 -4.76 7.99
CA TYR A 81 1.12 -5.91 8.62
C TYR A 81 0.94 -7.08 7.65
N PHE A 82 0.45 -6.82 6.42
CA PHE A 82 0.32 -7.85 5.40
C PHE A 82 1.67 -8.45 4.98
N ALA A 83 2.71 -7.62 4.84
CA ALA A 83 4.07 -8.08 4.54
C ALA A 83 4.60 -9.03 5.64
N VAL A 84 4.45 -8.67 6.92
CA VAL A 84 4.88 -9.55 8.03
C VAL A 84 4.06 -10.85 8.07
N ARG A 85 2.75 -10.78 7.81
CA ARG A 85 1.86 -11.95 7.80
C ARG A 85 2.16 -12.91 6.66
N THR A 86 2.47 -12.39 5.48
CA THR A 86 2.85 -13.20 4.32
C THR A 86 4.17 -13.92 4.58
N VAL A 87 5.20 -13.22 5.08
CA VAL A 87 6.47 -13.86 5.48
C VAL A 87 6.26 -14.97 6.51
N HIS A 88 5.50 -14.71 7.58
CA HIS A 88 5.16 -15.74 8.58
C HIS A 88 4.29 -16.87 8.00
N GLY A 89 3.51 -16.60 6.97
CA GLY A 89 2.72 -17.60 6.25
C GLY A 89 3.62 -18.54 5.45
N VAL A 90 4.50 -17.96 4.64
CA VAL A 90 5.51 -18.66 3.85
C VAL A 90 6.40 -19.49 4.75
N GLU A 91 6.89 -18.94 5.86
CA GLU A 91 7.73 -19.66 6.80
C GLU A 91 7.01 -20.85 7.43
N ARG A 92 5.74 -20.70 7.83
CA ARG A 92 4.94 -21.82 8.36
C ARG A 92 4.73 -22.91 7.32
N VAL A 93 4.46 -22.54 6.07
CA VAL A 93 4.31 -23.50 4.96
C VAL A 93 5.64 -24.21 4.73
N TRP A 94 6.74 -23.48 4.62
CA TRP A 94 8.07 -24.02 4.43
C TRP A 94 8.47 -25.02 5.53
N ARG A 95 8.29 -24.66 6.80
CA ARG A 95 8.55 -25.58 7.93
C ARG A 95 7.68 -26.82 7.86
N ARG A 96 6.39 -26.69 7.49
CA ARG A 96 5.49 -27.85 7.31
C ARG A 96 5.98 -28.78 6.20
N LEU A 97 6.38 -28.23 5.04
CA LEU A 97 6.96 -29.03 3.96
C LEU A 97 8.24 -29.76 4.39
N GLN A 98 9.14 -29.08 5.11
CA GLN A 98 10.37 -29.70 5.64
C GLN A 98 10.08 -30.81 6.65
N THR A 99 9.13 -30.62 7.58
CA THR A 99 8.75 -31.69 8.53
C THR A 99 8.07 -32.87 7.86
N ALA A 100 7.32 -32.64 6.77
CA ALA A 100 6.68 -33.68 5.99
C ALA A 100 7.69 -34.49 5.15
N THR A 101 8.75 -33.83 4.64
CA THR A 101 9.86 -34.52 3.97
C THR A 101 10.73 -35.28 4.95
N ALA A 102 11.08 -34.70 6.11
CA ALA A 102 11.87 -35.36 7.15
C ALA A 102 11.17 -36.59 7.76
N LYS A 103 9.84 -36.55 7.96
CA LYS A 103 9.07 -37.73 8.42
C LYS A 103 9.03 -38.87 7.41
N LYS A 104 9.24 -38.61 6.11
CA LYS A 104 9.24 -39.63 5.06
C LYS A 104 10.60 -40.34 4.94
N THR A 105 11.66 -39.81 5.54
CA THR A 105 13.02 -40.36 5.47
C THR A 105 13.41 -41.23 6.68
N ILE A 106 12.63 -41.22 7.77
CA ILE A 106 12.91 -42.06 8.95
C ILE A 106 12.06 -43.34 8.88
N ALA A 107 12.55 -44.34 8.14
CA ALA A 107 12.22 -45.74 8.40
C ALA A 107 13.06 -46.23 9.60
N PRO A 108 12.58 -47.14 10.46
CA PRO A 108 13.33 -47.57 11.63
C PRO A 108 14.47 -48.49 11.19
N GLN A 109 15.70 -47.98 11.19
CA GLN A 109 16.90 -48.81 11.12
C GLN A 109 17.72 -48.55 12.38
N GLY A 110 17.92 -49.62 13.14
CA GLY A 110 18.66 -49.62 14.38
C GLY A 110 20.18 -49.45 14.21
N ALA A 111 20.84 -49.53 15.36
CA ALA A 111 22.26 -49.37 15.62
C ALA A 111 22.75 -47.91 15.69
N ALA A 112 23.01 -47.48 16.92
CA ALA A 112 23.70 -46.24 17.25
C ALA A 112 25.09 -46.21 16.60
N GLN A 113 25.24 -45.42 15.55
CA GLN A 113 26.54 -44.97 15.04
C GLN A 113 26.84 -43.60 15.66
N CYS A 114 27.93 -43.50 16.43
CA CYS A 114 28.48 -42.22 16.85
C CYS A 114 29.10 -41.54 15.63
N THR A 115 28.30 -40.79 14.89
CA THR A 115 28.79 -39.87 13.86
C THR A 115 29.44 -38.68 14.57
N PRO A 116 30.66 -38.23 14.19
CA PRO A 116 31.22 -37.00 14.72
C PRO A 116 30.25 -35.85 14.44
N ALA A 117 30.01 -35.01 15.45
CA ALA A 117 29.10 -33.88 15.35
C ALA A 117 29.41 -33.09 14.06
N PRO A 118 28.40 -32.76 13.22
CA PRO A 118 28.64 -32.05 11.99
C PRO A 118 29.37 -30.75 12.31
N ALA A 119 30.53 -30.55 11.69
CA ALA A 119 31.36 -29.37 11.90
C ALA A 119 30.48 -28.12 11.79
N GLU A 120 30.46 -27.32 12.86
CA GLU A 120 29.66 -26.11 12.95
C GLU A 120 30.10 -25.17 11.82
N THR A 121 29.26 -25.04 10.80
CA THR A 121 29.57 -24.18 9.65
C THR A 121 29.62 -22.73 10.13
N VAL A 122 30.83 -22.19 10.25
CA VAL A 122 31.04 -20.79 10.64
C VAL A 122 30.29 -19.91 9.63
N ALA A 123 29.27 -19.19 10.12
CA ALA A 123 28.42 -18.39 9.27
C ALA A 123 29.23 -17.26 8.62
N ASP A 124 29.39 -17.30 7.29
CA ASP A 124 30.08 -16.26 6.53
C ASP A 124 29.42 -14.89 6.74
N PRO A 125 30.14 -13.92 7.36
CA PRO A 125 29.62 -12.57 7.58
C PRO A 125 29.24 -11.85 6.28
N GLY A 126 29.95 -12.11 5.17
CA GLY A 126 29.72 -11.48 3.87
C GLY A 126 28.38 -11.89 3.26
N ARG A 127 28.11 -13.20 3.20
CA ARG A 127 26.80 -13.74 2.82
C ARG A 127 25.68 -13.17 3.67
N ARG A 128 25.87 -13.08 4.99
CA ARG A 128 24.86 -12.54 5.91
C ARG A 128 24.57 -11.06 5.65
N TYR A 129 25.59 -10.25 5.41
CA TYR A 129 25.43 -8.83 5.07
C TYR A 129 24.70 -8.66 3.74
N PHE A 130 25.09 -9.42 2.71
CA PHE A 130 24.44 -9.38 1.40
C PHE A 130 22.94 -9.67 1.50
N PHE A 131 22.54 -10.77 2.15
CA PHE A 131 21.12 -11.12 2.30
C PHE A 131 20.34 -10.09 3.12
N ARG A 132 20.96 -9.47 4.14
CA ARG A 132 20.35 -8.37 4.90
C ARG A 132 20.11 -7.15 4.00
N ALA A 133 21.12 -6.72 3.25
CA ALA A 133 21.00 -5.59 2.34
C ALA A 133 19.99 -5.84 1.22
N ALA A 134 20.03 -7.03 0.61
CA ALA A 134 19.10 -7.43 -0.45
C ALA A 134 17.64 -7.48 0.07
N THR A 135 17.43 -8.03 1.26
CA THR A 135 16.09 -8.07 1.88
C THR A 135 15.60 -6.65 2.21
N ALA A 136 16.47 -5.77 2.71
CA ALA A 136 16.11 -4.38 2.99
C ALA A 136 15.76 -3.62 1.70
N ALA A 137 16.56 -3.78 0.64
CA ALA A 137 16.30 -3.17 -0.66
C ALA A 137 14.98 -3.67 -1.27
N ALA A 138 14.75 -4.99 -1.25
CA ALA A 138 13.51 -5.60 -1.73
C ALA A 138 12.29 -5.09 -0.94
N GLY A 139 12.43 -4.92 0.39
CA GLY A 139 11.38 -4.36 1.24
C GLY A 139 11.11 -2.88 0.97
N ALA A 140 12.13 -2.09 0.61
CA ALA A 140 12.01 -0.67 0.30
C ALA A 140 11.44 -0.39 -1.10
N ALA A 141 11.69 -1.29 -2.06
CA ALA A 141 11.32 -1.14 -3.47
C ALA A 141 9.85 -0.69 -3.71
N PRO A 142 8.81 -1.31 -3.12
CA PRO A 142 7.43 -0.87 -3.36
C PRO A 142 7.14 0.55 -2.86
N PHE A 143 7.77 0.97 -1.76
CA PHE A 143 7.60 2.33 -1.22
C PHE A 143 8.27 3.37 -2.11
N LEU A 144 9.48 3.08 -2.59
CA LEU A 144 10.17 3.94 -3.55
C LEU A 144 9.39 4.04 -4.87
N GLY A 145 8.85 2.92 -5.36
CA GLY A 145 8.00 2.88 -6.55
C GLY A 145 6.73 3.72 -6.39
N ALA A 146 6.01 3.57 -5.27
CA ALA A 146 4.82 4.37 -4.99
C ALA A 146 5.13 5.86 -4.84
N MET A 147 6.23 6.20 -4.16
CA MET A 147 6.70 7.58 -4.00
C MET A 147 7.05 8.20 -5.36
N TYR A 148 7.78 7.48 -6.20
CA TYR A 148 8.09 7.92 -7.57
C TYR A 148 6.82 8.11 -8.40
N GLY A 149 5.90 7.14 -8.38
CA GLY A 149 4.64 7.23 -9.10
C GLY A 149 3.80 8.43 -8.67
N PHE A 150 3.72 8.72 -7.37
CA PHE A 150 2.99 9.85 -6.84
C PHE A 150 3.65 11.20 -7.15
N ALA A 151 4.97 11.30 -7.00
CA ALA A 151 5.71 12.55 -7.12
C ALA A 151 6.04 12.93 -8.56
N ALA A 152 6.37 11.96 -9.41
CA ALA A 152 6.83 12.20 -10.78
C ALA A 152 5.81 11.76 -11.82
N GLU A 153 5.34 10.51 -11.76
CA GLU A 153 4.58 9.92 -12.88
C GLU A 153 3.14 10.43 -12.98
N ARG A 154 2.51 10.79 -11.85
CA ARG A 154 1.10 11.20 -11.77
C ARG A 154 0.70 12.33 -12.73
N LEU A 155 1.65 13.18 -13.12
CA LEU A 155 1.43 14.36 -13.98
C LEU A 155 2.19 14.27 -15.31
N ASN A 156 2.74 13.10 -15.62
CA ASN A 156 3.52 12.86 -16.82
C ASN A 156 2.60 12.51 -18.01
N TYR A 157 1.80 13.48 -18.45
CA TYR A 157 0.91 13.29 -19.59
C TYR A 157 1.70 13.09 -20.89
N GLN A 158 1.33 12.09 -21.67
CA GLN A 158 1.94 11.77 -22.96
C GLN A 158 0.87 11.70 -24.04
N VAL A 159 1.16 12.30 -25.19
CA VAL A 159 0.32 12.16 -26.38
C VAL A 159 0.70 10.89 -27.11
N ARG A 160 -0.24 9.95 -27.24
CA ARG A 160 -0.09 8.76 -28.07
C ARG A 160 -1.02 8.86 -29.27
N ARG A 161 -0.46 8.75 -30.47
CA ARG A 161 -1.22 8.69 -31.72
C ARG A 161 -1.33 7.23 -32.12
N VAL A 162 -2.55 6.76 -32.32
CA VAL A 162 -2.87 5.39 -32.72
C VAL A 162 -3.77 5.47 -33.93
N GLU A 163 -3.39 4.78 -35.00
CA GLU A 163 -4.23 4.62 -36.18
C GLU A 163 -5.10 3.38 -36.00
N ILE A 164 -6.42 3.53 -36.14
CA ILE A 164 -7.38 2.45 -35.94
C ILE A 164 -7.95 2.06 -37.30
N PRO A 165 -7.49 0.93 -37.91
CA PRO A 165 -8.02 0.48 -39.18
C PRO A 165 -9.42 -0.11 -38.98
N LEU A 166 -10.42 0.47 -39.63
CA LEU A 166 -11.80 0.02 -39.56
C LEU A 166 -12.27 -0.51 -40.92
N PRO A 167 -12.60 -1.81 -41.05
CA PRO A 167 -13.16 -2.32 -42.29
C PRO A 167 -14.56 -1.72 -42.52
N ASN A 168 -14.82 -1.23 -43.73
CA ASN A 168 -16.05 -0.57 -44.13
C ASN A 168 -16.31 0.81 -43.50
N LEU A 169 -15.25 1.54 -43.14
CA LEU A 169 -15.40 2.95 -42.73
C LEU A 169 -15.90 3.79 -43.92
N PRO A 170 -16.98 4.59 -43.76
CA PRO A 170 -17.40 5.52 -44.80
C PRO A 170 -16.27 6.48 -45.17
N SER A 171 -16.06 6.72 -46.47
CA SER A 171 -14.95 7.57 -46.96
C SER A 171 -14.96 8.99 -46.41
N ALA A 172 -16.12 9.52 -46.02
CA ALA A 172 -16.25 10.82 -45.38
C ALA A 172 -15.63 10.90 -43.97
N LEU A 173 -15.38 9.75 -43.33
CA LEU A 173 -14.76 9.65 -42.01
C LEU A 173 -13.29 9.20 -42.09
N ASP A 174 -12.77 8.94 -43.29
CA ASP A 174 -11.38 8.58 -43.48
C ASP A 174 -10.47 9.76 -43.10
N GLY A 175 -9.47 9.49 -42.28
CA GLY A 175 -8.60 10.52 -41.70
C GLY A 175 -9.22 11.36 -40.56
N MET A 176 -10.45 11.05 -40.12
CA MET A 176 -11.05 11.71 -38.95
C MET A 176 -10.17 11.50 -37.71
N ARG A 177 -9.85 12.59 -37.01
CA ARG A 177 -9.02 12.55 -35.79
C ARG A 177 -9.91 12.72 -34.57
N ILE A 178 -9.79 11.78 -33.63
CA ILE A 178 -10.46 11.82 -32.34
C ILE A 178 -9.40 11.95 -31.25
N VAL A 179 -9.57 12.93 -30.35
CA VAL A 179 -8.79 13.00 -29.11
C VAL A 179 -9.61 12.41 -27.98
N GLN A 180 -9.00 11.49 -27.23
CA GLN A 180 -9.64 10.89 -26.07
C GLN A 180 -8.86 11.25 -24.80
N ILE A 181 -9.56 11.72 -23.78
CA ILE A 181 -9.02 11.92 -22.44
C ILE A 181 -9.86 11.11 -21.45
N SER A 182 -9.28 10.07 -20.86
CA SER A 182 -9.94 9.26 -19.85
C SER A 182 -9.33 9.46 -18.45
N ASP A 183 -10.07 9.00 -17.44
CA ASP A 183 -9.56 8.80 -16.07
C ASP A 183 -8.93 10.05 -15.43
N ILE A 184 -9.48 11.24 -15.73
CA ILE A 184 -9.16 12.45 -14.96
C ILE A 184 -9.81 12.31 -13.57
N HIS A 185 -9.07 11.69 -12.65
CA HIS A 185 -9.48 11.56 -11.26
C HIS A 185 -9.31 12.88 -10.50
N LEU A 186 -10.32 13.74 -10.62
CA LEU A 186 -10.40 14.99 -9.86
C LEU A 186 -10.48 14.68 -8.36
N SER A 187 -9.42 15.04 -7.64
CA SER A 187 -9.35 14.89 -6.19
C SER A 187 -8.66 16.10 -5.57
N SER A 188 -8.68 16.18 -4.24
CA SER A 188 -7.98 17.21 -3.47
C SER A 188 -6.46 17.24 -3.70
N TYR A 189 -5.89 16.18 -4.30
CA TYR A 189 -4.48 16.08 -4.63
C TYR A 189 -4.12 16.67 -6.01
N MET A 190 -5.11 17.11 -6.80
CA MET A 190 -4.92 17.65 -8.14
C MET A 190 -5.42 19.10 -8.22
N SER A 191 -4.51 20.02 -8.52
CA SER A 191 -4.85 21.44 -8.65
C SER A 191 -5.52 21.73 -10.00
N ARG A 192 -6.29 22.83 -10.06
CA ARG A 192 -6.93 23.28 -11.31
C ARG A 192 -5.91 23.52 -12.43
N THR A 193 -4.72 24.04 -12.11
CA THR A 193 -3.66 24.28 -13.10
C THR A 193 -3.12 22.98 -13.68
N GLN A 194 -3.00 21.93 -12.87
CA GLN A 194 -2.58 20.60 -13.34
C GLN A 194 -3.61 19.96 -14.28
N VAL A 195 -4.90 20.09 -13.96
CA VAL A 195 -5.98 19.60 -14.85
C VAL A 195 -5.99 20.37 -16.16
N ARG A 196 -5.86 21.70 -16.08
CA ARG A 196 -5.86 22.58 -17.25
C ARG A 196 -4.76 22.20 -18.24
N ARG A 197 -3.56 21.86 -17.76
CA ARG A 197 -2.46 21.38 -18.60
C ARG A 197 -2.85 20.19 -19.48
N ALA A 198 -3.55 19.19 -18.93
CA ALA A 198 -3.97 18.03 -19.70
C ALA A 198 -5.00 18.38 -20.78
N VAL A 199 -5.93 19.28 -20.46
CA VAL A 199 -6.95 19.78 -21.40
C VAL A 199 -6.30 20.62 -22.51
N ASP A 200 -5.38 21.52 -22.17
CA ASP A 200 -4.67 22.36 -23.13
C ASP A 200 -3.86 21.47 -24.11
N MET A 201 -3.14 20.46 -23.60
CA MET A 201 -2.42 19.49 -24.43
C MET A 201 -3.33 18.75 -25.41
N ALA A 202 -4.56 18.41 -25.01
CA ALA A 202 -5.52 17.74 -25.89
C ALA A 202 -6.09 18.68 -26.96
N ASN A 203 -6.41 19.92 -26.58
CA ASN A 203 -6.90 20.94 -27.51
C ASN A 203 -5.85 21.30 -28.57
N GLU A 204 -4.57 21.34 -28.20
CA GLU A 204 -3.45 21.60 -29.11
C GLU A 204 -3.30 20.53 -30.21
N LEU A 205 -3.88 19.33 -30.04
CA LEU A 205 -3.85 18.30 -31.09
C LEU A 205 -4.74 18.63 -32.29
N GLY A 206 -5.69 19.55 -32.13
CA GLY A 206 -6.60 19.99 -33.19
C GLY A 206 -7.39 18.83 -33.80
N ALA A 207 -7.88 17.92 -32.95
CA ALA A 207 -8.74 16.80 -33.36
C ALA A 207 -10.13 17.30 -33.77
N ASP A 208 -10.82 16.53 -34.62
CA ASP A 208 -12.16 16.86 -35.12
C ASP A 208 -13.25 16.58 -34.08
N LEU A 209 -12.97 15.65 -33.16
CA LEU A 209 -13.85 15.27 -32.05
C LEU A 209 -13.04 15.03 -30.77
N ALA A 210 -13.55 15.51 -29.63
CA ALA A 210 -12.99 15.24 -28.30
C ALA A 210 -13.93 14.35 -27.48
N VAL A 211 -13.37 13.35 -26.80
CA VAL A 211 -14.09 12.35 -25.99
C VAL A 211 -13.47 12.20 -24.61
#